data_AF-A0A1N6DSE7-F1
#
_entry.id   AF-A0A1N6DSE7-F1
#
_cell.length_a   1.000
_cell.length_b   1.000
_cell.length_c   1.000
_cell.angle_alpha   90.00
_cell.angle_beta   90.00
_cell.angle_gamma   90.00
#
_symmetry.space_group_name_H-M   'P 1'
#
loop_
_entity.id
_entity.type
_entity.pdbx_description
1 polymer ?
#
loop_
_entity_poly.entity_id
_entity_poly.type
_entity_poly.pdbx_seq_one_letter_code
_entity_poly.pdbx_strand_id
1 'polypeptide(L)'
;MIDPKVNTKTFYTYTFFLLFLFLSLGFSAKAQIGPNLGQTDSWMKSAVAAIERSDYETANGIFRNLIDSGLPLPEEMPYYFAETLYHLGQYDNSANFLNKYLELSGFTGDHYKGAQELQKKLEGPLRDIQTCQLCDRKGYRYKVCFTCDGNKEIQQDCDYCKAKGVVGCSRCGGTGMITKRNIFNIVEYFECERCSGKGRLTCPVCEGSLKEVSACRTCGGSGRLASENLCDHQAEEPHDHS
;
A
#
# COMPACT_ATOMS: atom_id res chain seq x y z
N MET A 1 19.74 -94.27 22.93
CA MET A 1 21.00 -93.52 23.07
C MET A 1 21.32 -92.91 21.71
N ILE A 2 21.74 -91.64 21.72
CA ILE A 2 22.05 -90.71 20.60
C ILE A 2 20.91 -89.72 20.27
N ASP A 3 21.18 -88.48 20.68
CA ASP A 3 20.47 -87.20 20.54
C ASP A 3 20.33 -86.67 19.09
N PRO A 4 19.31 -85.84 18.81
CA PRO A 4 19.30 -84.92 17.68
C PRO A 4 19.77 -83.52 18.13
N LYS A 5 20.93 -83.06 17.64
CA LYS A 5 21.31 -81.63 17.71
C LYS A 5 20.97 -80.93 16.41
N VAL A 6 19.74 -80.42 16.29
CA VAL A 6 19.42 -79.38 15.30
C VAL A 6 19.65 -78.02 15.95
N ASN A 7 20.57 -77.28 15.37
CA ASN A 7 21.21 -76.09 15.91
C ASN A 7 20.29 -74.85 15.73
N THR A 8 19.58 -74.47 16.79
CA THR A 8 18.63 -73.33 16.83
C THR A 8 19.30 -71.94 16.88
N LYS A 9 20.64 -71.86 16.83
CA LYS A 9 21.37 -70.59 16.89
C LYS A 9 21.62 -69.90 15.55
N THR A 10 21.37 -70.56 14.43
CA THR A 10 21.65 -70.00 13.09
C THR A 10 20.45 -69.29 12.45
N PHE A 11 19.24 -69.41 12.99
CA PHE A 11 18.05 -68.80 12.37
C PHE A 11 17.79 -67.36 12.85
N TYR A 12 18.18 -67.03 14.09
CA TYR A 12 17.97 -65.71 14.70
C TYR A 12 19.01 -64.66 14.29
N THR A 13 20.20 -65.06 13.82
CA THR A 13 21.25 -64.14 13.37
C THR A 13 20.99 -63.55 11.99
N TYR A 14 20.33 -64.28 11.08
CA TYR A 14 20.01 -63.76 9.74
C TYR A 14 18.77 -62.86 9.70
N THR A 15 17.82 -63.06 10.62
CA THR A 15 16.61 -62.20 10.72
C THR A 15 16.91 -60.85 11.38
N PHE A 16 17.89 -60.76 12.27
CA PHE A 16 18.31 -59.49 12.87
C PHE A 16 19.18 -58.64 11.91
N PHE A 17 19.96 -59.29 11.03
CA PHE A 17 20.82 -58.58 10.06
C PHE A 17 20.03 -58.01 8.86
N LEU A 18 18.95 -58.67 8.43
CA LEU A 18 18.10 -58.18 7.34
C LEU A 18 17.17 -57.02 7.75
N LEU A 19 16.83 -56.90 9.04
CA LEU A 19 16.00 -55.80 9.55
C LEU A 19 16.80 -54.53 9.84
N PHE A 20 18.12 -54.64 10.04
CA PHE A 20 19.03 -53.49 10.19
C PHE A 20 19.51 -52.92 8.85
N LEU A 21 19.50 -53.72 7.78
CA LEU A 21 19.87 -53.27 6.43
C LEU A 21 18.72 -52.54 5.70
N PHE A 22 17.47 -52.73 6.14
CA PHE A 22 16.30 -52.03 5.59
C PHE A 22 15.94 -50.73 6.34
N LEU A 23 16.55 -50.48 7.51
CA LEU A 23 16.34 -49.24 8.27
C LEU A 23 17.36 -48.13 7.94
N SER A 24 18.38 -48.40 7.12
CA SER A 24 19.35 -47.41 6.65
C SER A 24 19.01 -46.78 5.29
N LEU A 25 17.91 -47.19 4.66
CA LEU A 25 17.41 -46.65 3.39
C LEU A 25 16.29 -45.60 3.56
N GLY A 26 15.92 -45.26 4.80
CA GLY A 26 14.94 -44.23 5.11
C GLY A 26 15.58 -42.88 5.43
N PHE A 27 15.24 -41.86 4.66
CA PHE A 27 15.47 -40.43 4.91
C PHE A 27 16.90 -39.88 4.67
N SER A 28 17.18 -39.67 3.40
CA SER A 28 17.72 -38.37 2.97
C SER A 28 17.00 -37.92 1.71
N ALA A 29 15.70 -37.63 1.84
CA ALA A 29 15.10 -36.62 0.98
C ALA A 29 15.68 -35.28 1.43
N LYS A 30 16.91 -34.97 0.97
CA LYS A 30 17.29 -33.57 0.85
C LYS A 30 16.31 -33.03 -0.18
N ALA A 31 15.34 -32.25 0.27
CA ALA A 31 14.75 -31.23 -0.57
C ALA A 31 15.92 -30.36 -1.03
N GLN A 32 16.54 -30.73 -2.15
CA GLN A 32 17.36 -29.81 -2.91
C GLN A 32 16.34 -28.81 -3.47
N ILE A 33 16.07 -27.76 -2.69
CA ILE A 33 15.81 -26.45 -3.28
C ILE A 33 17.09 -26.17 -4.05
N GLY A 34 17.12 -26.66 -5.29
CA GLY A 34 18.18 -26.37 -6.23
C GLY A 34 18.26 -24.85 -6.30
N PRO A 35 19.46 -24.26 -6.19
CA PRO A 35 19.54 -22.83 -6.14
C PRO A 35 19.12 -22.35 -7.54
N ASN A 36 18.08 -21.52 -7.63
CA ASN A 36 17.57 -20.96 -8.89
C ASN A 36 18.54 -19.89 -9.45
N LEU A 37 19.84 -20.20 -9.41
CA LEU A 37 20.96 -19.28 -9.65
C LEU A 37 21.09 -18.85 -11.11
N GLY A 38 20.36 -19.49 -12.04
CA GLY A 38 20.42 -19.10 -13.45
C GLY A 38 19.43 -18.01 -13.84
N GLN A 39 18.25 -17.99 -13.22
CA GLN A 39 17.14 -17.16 -13.69
C GLN A 39 17.34 -15.69 -13.30
N THR A 40 17.65 -15.43 -12.03
CA THR A 40 17.97 -14.09 -11.52
C THR A 40 19.16 -13.49 -12.26
N ASP A 41 20.24 -14.26 -12.44
CA ASP A 41 21.45 -13.83 -13.15
C ASP A 41 21.17 -13.50 -14.62
N SER A 42 20.33 -14.30 -15.29
CA SER A 42 19.94 -14.04 -16.69
C SER A 42 19.13 -12.76 -16.82
N TRP A 43 18.22 -12.49 -15.87
CA TRP A 43 17.43 -11.26 -15.86
C TRP A 43 18.30 -10.06 -15.57
N MET A 44 19.22 -10.18 -14.62
CA MET A 44 20.19 -9.13 -14.31
C MET A 44 21.03 -8.77 -15.54
N LYS A 45 21.61 -9.77 -16.23
CA LYS A 45 22.37 -9.55 -17.48
C LYS A 45 21.53 -8.88 -18.57
N SER A 46 20.27 -9.27 -18.69
CA SER A 46 19.35 -8.69 -19.68
C SER A 46 19.04 -7.23 -19.38
N ALA A 47 18.83 -6.89 -18.10
CA ALA A 47 18.61 -5.52 -17.65
C ALA A 47 19.86 -4.65 -17.88
N VAL A 48 21.05 -5.12 -17.49
CA VAL A 48 22.31 -4.40 -17.73
C VAL A 48 22.54 -4.18 -19.22
N ALA A 49 22.31 -5.19 -20.06
CA ALA A 49 22.43 -5.03 -21.50
C ALA A 49 21.43 -3.99 -22.07
N ALA A 50 20.25 -3.84 -21.46
CA ALA A 50 19.30 -2.79 -21.83
C ALA A 50 19.81 -1.40 -21.40
N ILE A 51 20.37 -1.27 -20.19
CA ILE A 51 21.03 -0.04 -19.71
C ILE A 51 22.18 0.37 -20.63
N GLU A 52 23.03 -0.58 -21.06
CA GLU A 52 24.15 -0.33 -21.99
C GLU A 52 23.69 0.22 -23.34
N ARG A 53 22.45 -0.08 -23.75
CA ARG A 53 21.81 0.47 -24.96
C ARG A 53 20.98 1.72 -24.69
N SER A 54 21.03 2.26 -23.47
CA SER A 54 20.19 3.37 -22.98
C SER A 54 18.69 3.11 -23.09
N ASP A 55 18.28 1.83 -23.13
CA ASP A 55 16.89 1.40 -23.15
C ASP A 55 16.39 1.20 -21.72
N TYR A 56 16.19 2.32 -21.03
CA TYR A 56 15.84 2.36 -19.61
C TYR A 56 14.42 1.85 -19.34
N GLU A 57 13.50 1.95 -20.30
CA GLU A 57 12.14 1.42 -20.14
C GLU A 57 12.14 -0.11 -20.12
N THR A 58 12.88 -0.74 -21.03
CA THR A 58 13.07 -2.19 -21.02
C THR A 58 13.77 -2.63 -19.75
N ALA A 59 14.83 -1.94 -19.33
CA ALA A 59 15.52 -2.24 -18.07
C ALA A 59 14.58 -2.16 -16.86
N ASN A 60 13.77 -1.10 -16.78
CA ASN A 60 12.77 -0.91 -15.72
C ASN A 60 11.74 -2.03 -15.69
N GLY A 61 11.23 -2.45 -16.84
CA GLY A 61 10.33 -3.61 -16.94
C GLY A 61 10.95 -4.90 -16.41
N ILE A 62 12.23 -5.17 -16.76
CA ILE A 62 12.94 -6.36 -16.29
C ILE A 62 13.17 -6.31 -14.77
N PHE A 63 13.59 -5.17 -14.21
CA PHE A 63 13.79 -5.04 -12.77
C PHE A 63 12.48 -5.19 -11.98
N ARG A 64 11.37 -4.63 -12.47
CA ARG A 64 10.05 -4.81 -11.84
C ARG A 64 9.63 -6.28 -11.84
N ASN A 65 9.77 -6.97 -12.99
CA ASN A 65 9.52 -8.41 -13.05
C ASN A 65 10.42 -9.18 -12.07
N LEU A 66 11.70 -8.81 -11.95
CA LEU A 66 12.64 -9.43 -11.00
C LEU A 66 12.18 -9.27 -9.55
N ILE A 67 11.74 -8.08 -9.15
CA ILE A 67 11.17 -7.83 -7.82
C ILE A 67 9.90 -8.66 -7.60
N ASP A 68 8.99 -8.65 -8.57
CA ASP A 68 7.70 -9.35 -8.48
C ASP A 68 7.84 -10.88 -8.47
N SER A 69 8.95 -11.41 -8.98
CA SER A 69 9.25 -12.85 -8.94
C SER A 69 9.46 -13.41 -7.53
N GLY A 70 9.79 -12.56 -6.56
CA GLY A 70 10.11 -12.96 -5.19
C GLY A 70 11.39 -13.80 -5.05
N LEU A 71 12.19 -13.93 -6.12
CA LEU A 71 13.48 -14.61 -6.10
C LEU A 71 14.52 -13.80 -5.31
N PRO A 72 15.58 -14.45 -4.78
CA PRO A 72 16.72 -13.74 -4.22
C PRO A 72 17.29 -12.74 -5.24
N LEU A 73 17.42 -11.49 -4.82
CA LEU A 73 17.90 -10.39 -5.67
C LEU A 73 19.44 -10.28 -5.58
N PRO A 74 20.12 -9.99 -6.70
CA PRO A 74 21.56 -9.71 -6.69
C PRO A 74 21.86 -8.46 -5.85
N GLU A 75 23.04 -8.41 -5.23
CA GLU A 75 23.44 -7.31 -4.34
C GLU A 75 23.62 -5.99 -5.12
N GLU A 76 24.06 -6.07 -6.37
CA GLU A 76 24.26 -4.95 -7.28
C GLU A 76 22.97 -4.42 -7.90
N MET A 77 21.87 -5.19 -7.86
CA MET A 77 20.61 -4.84 -8.52
C MET A 77 20.06 -3.48 -8.09
N PRO A 78 20.02 -3.11 -6.79
CA PRO A 78 19.49 -1.81 -6.36
C PRO A 78 20.24 -0.62 -6.97
N TYR A 79 21.54 -0.75 -7.24
CA TYR A 79 22.32 0.31 -7.90
C TYR A 79 21.89 0.51 -9.36
N TYR A 80 21.86 -0.56 -10.15
CA TYR A 80 21.46 -0.47 -11.56
C TYR A 80 19.99 -0.05 -11.72
N PHE A 81 19.13 -0.50 -10.82
CA PHE A 81 17.74 -0.09 -10.84
C PHE A 81 17.59 1.40 -10.46
N ALA A 82 18.36 1.89 -9.49
CA ALA A 82 18.40 3.32 -9.16
C ALA A 82 18.87 4.17 -10.35
N GLU A 83 19.92 3.76 -11.05
CA GLU A 83 20.38 4.45 -12.26
C GLU A 83 19.29 4.47 -13.34
N THR A 84 18.65 3.32 -13.58
CA THR A 84 17.54 3.22 -14.53
C THR A 84 16.41 4.19 -14.19
N LEU A 85 15.98 4.22 -12.92
CA LEU A 85 14.92 5.10 -12.43
C LEU A 85 15.29 6.57 -12.54
N TYR A 86 16.56 6.92 -12.34
CA TYR A 86 17.05 8.29 -12.54
C TYR A 86 16.87 8.74 -13.99
N HIS A 87 17.24 7.89 -14.95
CA HIS A 87 17.07 8.19 -16.38
C HIS A 87 15.60 8.28 -16.81
N LEU A 88 14.72 7.58 -16.12
CA LEU A 88 13.27 7.66 -16.32
C LEU A 88 12.59 8.81 -15.56
N GLY A 89 13.35 9.66 -14.85
CA GLY A 89 12.79 10.76 -14.06
C GLY A 89 12.07 10.34 -12.76
N GLN A 90 12.12 9.06 -12.40
CA GLN A 90 11.56 8.53 -11.15
C GLN A 90 12.52 8.76 -9.98
N TYR A 91 12.84 10.02 -9.70
CA TYR A 91 13.94 10.42 -8.81
C TYR A 91 13.77 9.98 -7.36
N ASP A 92 12.56 10.04 -6.79
CA ASP A 92 12.29 9.54 -5.42
C ASP A 92 12.55 8.03 -5.31
N ASN A 93 12.03 7.26 -6.28
CA ASN A 93 12.28 5.81 -6.33
C ASN A 93 13.77 5.52 -6.52
N SER A 94 14.44 6.24 -7.41
CA SER A 94 15.89 6.13 -7.64
C SER A 94 16.67 6.33 -6.33
N ALA A 95 16.36 7.39 -5.58
CA ALA A 95 17.00 7.67 -4.29
C ALA A 95 16.76 6.56 -3.27
N ASN A 96 15.54 6.02 -3.21
CA ASN A 96 15.21 4.92 -2.29
C ASN A 96 16.02 3.65 -2.58
N PHE A 97 16.13 3.24 -3.85
CA PHE A 97 16.94 2.08 -4.23
C PHE A 97 18.44 2.33 -4.06
N LEU A 98 18.91 3.54 -4.34
CA LEU A 98 20.30 3.92 -4.13
C LEU A 98 20.69 3.88 -2.64
N ASN A 99 19.84 4.41 -1.77
CA ASN A 99 20.04 4.32 -0.33
C ASN A 99 20.08 2.86 0.12
N LYS A 100 19.22 2.00 -0.47
CA LYS A 100 19.21 0.58 -0.15
C LYS A 100 20.51 -0.12 -0.58
N TYR A 101 21.04 0.22 -1.75
CA TYR A 101 22.35 -0.27 -2.21
C TYR A 101 23.44 0.07 -1.18
N LEU A 102 23.56 1.35 -0.82
CA LEU A 102 24.58 1.84 0.10
C LEU A 102 24.45 1.23 1.51
N GLU A 103 23.23 0.97 1.98
CA GLU A 103 22.97 0.28 3.25
C GLU A 103 23.49 -1.16 3.24
N LEU A 104 23.27 -1.90 2.15
CA LEU A 104 23.66 -3.30 2.02
C LEU A 104 25.16 -3.47 1.79
N SER A 105 25.73 -2.68 0.88
CA SER A 105 27.11 -2.86 0.42
C SER A 105 28.14 -2.07 1.23
N GLY A 106 27.71 -1.04 1.98
CA GLY A 106 28.60 -0.10 2.65
C GLY A 106 29.62 0.54 1.69
N PHE A 107 30.84 0.78 2.19
CA PHE A 107 31.96 1.36 1.43
C PHE A 107 32.68 0.38 0.49
N THR A 108 32.34 -0.91 0.55
CA THR A 108 33.04 -1.99 -0.16
C THR A 108 32.31 -2.44 -1.42
N GLY A 109 31.14 -1.88 -1.72
CA GLY A 109 30.37 -2.22 -2.92
C GLY A 109 31.09 -1.84 -4.21
N ASP A 110 31.01 -2.71 -5.22
CA ASP A 110 31.66 -2.53 -6.53
C ASP A 110 31.26 -1.21 -7.23
N HIS A 111 30.04 -0.73 -6.97
CA HIS A 111 29.49 0.49 -7.54
C HIS A 111 29.49 1.67 -6.56
N TYR A 112 30.23 1.62 -5.45
CA TYR A 112 30.23 2.68 -4.43
C TYR A 112 30.51 4.08 -5.00
N LYS A 113 31.52 4.22 -5.87
CA LYS A 113 31.84 5.51 -6.51
C LYS A 113 30.68 6.01 -7.39
N GLY A 114 30.13 5.15 -8.23
CA GLY A 114 28.98 5.48 -9.07
C GLY A 114 27.75 5.83 -8.25
N ALA A 115 27.55 5.16 -7.11
CA ALA A 115 26.46 5.45 -6.18
C ALA A 115 26.59 6.85 -5.56
N GLN A 116 27.81 7.26 -5.17
CA GLN A 116 28.05 8.62 -4.68
C GLN A 116 27.81 9.69 -5.76
N GLU A 117 28.18 9.42 -7.00
CA GLU A 117 27.91 10.33 -8.12
C GLU A 117 26.42 10.46 -8.41
N LEU A 118 25.70 9.34 -8.41
CA LEU A 118 24.25 9.33 -8.59
C LEU A 118 23.53 10.07 -7.46
N GLN A 119 23.99 9.91 -6.21
CA GLN A 119 23.44 10.63 -5.07
C GLN A 119 23.51 12.16 -5.28
N LYS A 120 24.66 12.66 -5.74
CA LYS A 120 24.81 14.10 -6.07
C LYS A 120 23.90 14.54 -7.21
N LYS A 121 23.76 13.70 -8.26
CA LYS A 121 22.86 13.98 -9.40
C LYS A 121 21.39 14.08 -8.98
N LEU A 122 20.98 13.36 -7.94
CA LEU A 122 19.62 13.35 -7.42
C LEU A 122 19.27 14.59 -6.58
N GLU A 123 20.24 15.29 -6.01
CA GLU A 123 19.99 16.46 -5.13
C GLU A 123 19.16 17.56 -5.79
N GLY A 124 19.42 17.85 -7.07
CA GLY A 124 18.68 18.84 -7.85
C GLY A 124 17.21 18.44 -8.03
N PRO A 125 16.93 17.34 -8.75
CA PRO A 125 15.56 16.91 -8.99
C PRO A 125 14.74 16.63 -7.72
N LEU A 126 15.36 16.09 -6.66
CA LEU A 126 14.66 15.88 -5.38
C LEU A 126 14.26 17.20 -4.72
N ARG A 127 15.11 18.23 -4.81
CA ARG A 127 14.79 19.58 -4.34
C ARG A 127 13.67 20.21 -5.18
N ASP A 128 13.65 19.97 -6.48
CA ASP A 128 12.58 20.43 -7.37
C ASP A 128 11.25 19.77 -6.99
N ILE A 129 11.24 18.45 -6.71
CA ILE A 129 10.07 17.73 -6.19
C ILE A 129 9.60 18.32 -4.85
N GLN A 130 10.51 18.56 -3.90
CA GLN A 130 10.16 19.07 -2.57
C GLN A 130 9.54 20.47 -2.60
N THR A 131 9.95 21.31 -3.56
CA THR A 131 9.49 22.69 -3.68
C THR A 131 8.28 22.84 -4.61
N CYS A 132 8.00 21.83 -5.43
CA CYS A 132 6.91 21.86 -6.39
C CYS A 132 5.55 21.65 -5.73
N GLN A 133 4.62 22.57 -5.97
CA GLN A 133 3.24 22.46 -5.49
C GLN A 133 2.32 21.66 -6.42
N LEU A 134 2.85 21.21 -7.56
CA LEU A 134 2.10 20.50 -8.61
C LEU A 134 2.27 18.98 -8.53
N CYS A 135 3.26 18.49 -7.79
CA CYS A 135 3.48 17.07 -7.62
C CYS A 135 3.32 16.62 -6.17
N ASP A 136 3.10 15.32 -6.01
CA ASP A 136 3.26 14.68 -4.72
C ASP A 136 4.72 14.64 -4.29
N ARG A 137 4.92 14.18 -3.06
CA ARG A 137 6.23 14.01 -2.43
C ARG A 137 7.14 13.00 -3.15
N LYS A 138 6.62 12.23 -4.10
CA LYS A 138 7.37 11.26 -4.92
C LYS A 138 7.70 11.77 -6.33
N GLY A 139 7.21 12.96 -6.70
CA GLY A 139 7.43 13.58 -8.01
C GLY A 139 6.35 13.30 -9.05
N TYR A 140 5.20 12.74 -8.67
CA TYR A 140 4.08 12.51 -9.59
C TYR A 140 3.10 13.68 -9.59
N ARG A 141 2.62 14.08 -10.77
CA ARG A 141 1.70 15.20 -10.98
C ARG A 141 0.37 14.98 -10.24
N TYR A 142 -0.12 16.01 -9.57
CA TYR A 142 -1.48 16.05 -9.08
C TYR A 142 -2.48 16.27 -10.21
N LYS A 143 -3.57 15.51 -10.20
CA LYS A 143 -4.75 15.78 -11.04
C LYS A 143 -5.79 16.55 -10.24
N VAL A 144 -6.58 17.37 -10.93
CA VAL A 144 -7.75 18.02 -10.32
C VAL A 144 -8.73 16.93 -9.86
N CYS A 145 -9.29 17.08 -8.66
CA CYS A 145 -10.27 16.13 -8.15
C CYS A 145 -11.57 16.23 -8.97
N PHE A 146 -11.87 15.21 -9.76
CA PHE A 146 -13.08 15.13 -10.61
C PHE A 146 -14.41 15.18 -9.83
N THR A 147 -14.40 14.96 -8.51
CA THR A 147 -15.63 14.99 -7.70
C THR A 147 -16.00 16.40 -7.25
N CYS A 148 -15.02 17.28 -7.08
CA CYS A 148 -15.26 18.65 -6.62
C CYS A 148 -14.70 19.69 -7.59
N ASP A 149 -14.15 19.28 -8.73
CA ASP A 149 -13.49 20.12 -9.73
C ASP A 149 -12.45 21.08 -9.11
N GLY A 150 -11.74 20.62 -8.09
CA GLY A 150 -10.75 21.41 -7.36
C GLY A 150 -11.31 22.36 -6.29
N ASN A 151 -12.64 22.45 -6.14
CA ASN A 151 -13.29 23.33 -5.15
C ASN A 151 -13.11 22.89 -3.70
N LYS A 152 -12.52 21.71 -3.45
CA LYS A 152 -12.22 21.13 -2.13
C LYS A 152 -13.43 20.74 -1.30
N GLU A 153 -14.58 21.32 -1.56
CA GLU A 153 -15.83 21.10 -0.86
C GLU A 153 -16.90 20.63 -1.82
N ILE A 154 -17.86 19.89 -1.30
CA ILE A 154 -19.07 19.49 -2.03
C ILE A 154 -20.29 19.82 -1.18
N GLN A 155 -21.35 20.26 -1.86
CA GLN A 155 -22.64 20.40 -1.25
C GLN A 155 -23.38 19.07 -1.37
N GLN A 156 -23.73 18.47 -0.24
CA GLN A 156 -24.46 17.21 -0.20
C GLN A 156 -25.71 17.35 0.64
N ASP A 157 -26.58 16.34 0.54
CA ASP A 157 -27.73 16.23 1.42
C ASP A 157 -27.24 16.14 2.86
N CYS A 158 -27.88 16.91 3.76
CA CYS A 158 -27.50 16.91 5.16
C CYS A 158 -27.63 15.50 5.73
N ASP A 159 -26.52 14.90 6.13
CA ASP A 159 -26.47 13.52 6.57
C ASP A 159 -27.23 13.32 7.89
N TYR A 160 -27.30 14.37 8.71
CA TYR A 160 -27.97 14.34 10.00
C TYR A 160 -29.50 14.29 9.86
N CYS A 161 -30.10 15.10 8.98
CA CYS A 161 -31.55 15.10 8.77
C CYS A 161 -32.01 14.30 7.54
N LYS A 162 -31.08 13.73 6.77
CA LYS A 162 -31.33 13.02 5.50
C LYS A 162 -32.20 13.86 4.56
N ALA A 163 -31.78 15.10 4.33
CA ALA A 163 -32.45 16.11 3.51
C ALA A 163 -33.89 16.47 3.93
N LYS A 164 -34.30 16.21 5.18
CA LYS A 164 -35.65 16.56 5.67
C LYS A 164 -35.73 17.94 6.32
N GLY A 165 -34.60 18.55 6.67
CA GLY A 165 -34.52 19.87 7.33
C GLY A 165 -34.99 19.89 8.78
N VAL A 166 -35.56 18.79 9.28
CA VAL A 166 -36.07 18.63 10.63
C VAL A 166 -35.64 17.29 11.22
N VAL A 167 -35.49 17.25 12.54
CA VAL A 167 -35.17 16.05 13.31
C VAL A 167 -36.16 15.88 14.47
N GLY A 168 -36.33 14.65 14.95
CA GLY A 168 -37.16 14.38 16.12
C GLY A 168 -36.59 15.05 17.38
N CYS A 169 -37.46 15.60 18.22
CA CYS A 169 -37.05 16.15 19.50
C CYS A 169 -36.64 15.01 20.44
N SER A 170 -35.36 14.93 20.79
CA SER A 170 -34.82 13.90 21.67
C SER A 170 -35.40 13.94 23.09
N ARG A 171 -35.89 15.10 23.55
CA ARG A 171 -36.47 15.26 24.89
C ARG A 171 -37.82 14.53 25.01
N CYS A 172 -38.64 14.49 23.97
CA CYS A 172 -39.95 13.83 23.97
C CYS A 172 -40.03 12.60 23.06
N GLY A 173 -38.89 12.16 22.49
CA GLY A 173 -38.85 11.04 21.55
C GLY A 173 -39.68 11.27 20.28
N GLY A 174 -39.88 12.53 19.87
CA GLY A 174 -40.67 12.86 18.69
C GLY A 174 -42.17 13.06 18.91
N THR A 175 -42.69 12.81 20.11
CA THR A 175 -44.14 12.82 20.38
C THR A 175 -44.72 14.22 20.60
N GLY A 176 -43.89 15.20 20.96
CA GLY A 176 -44.33 16.52 21.38
C GLY A 176 -44.74 16.61 22.85
N MET A 177 -44.83 15.48 23.57
CA MET A 177 -45.33 15.40 24.94
C MET A 177 -44.34 14.68 25.87
N ILE A 178 -44.32 15.06 27.15
CA ILE A 178 -43.53 14.45 28.21
C ILE A 178 -44.48 13.85 29.24
N THR A 179 -44.32 12.56 29.52
CA THR A 179 -45.07 11.87 30.57
C THR A 179 -44.32 11.92 31.89
N LYS A 180 -44.98 12.34 32.97
CA LYS A 180 -44.46 12.23 34.34
C LYS A 180 -45.48 11.48 35.20
N ARG A 181 -45.00 10.70 36.16
CA ARG A 181 -45.86 10.14 37.22
C ARG A 181 -45.81 11.04 38.43
N ASN A 182 -46.98 11.35 38.97
CA ASN A 182 -47.10 12.10 40.22
C ASN A 182 -47.02 11.15 41.44
N ILE A 183 -47.13 11.72 42.64
CA ILE A 183 -47.07 10.98 43.91
C ILE A 183 -48.20 9.94 44.06
N PHE A 184 -49.27 10.05 43.26
CA PHE A 184 -50.41 9.14 43.23
C PHE A 184 -50.33 8.08 42.12
N ASN A 185 -49.16 7.93 41.47
CA ASN A 185 -48.96 7.03 40.32
C ASN A 185 -49.85 7.34 39.09
N ILE A 186 -50.45 8.53 39.02
CA ILE A 186 -51.20 8.98 37.85
C ILE A 186 -50.21 9.52 36.81
N VAL A 187 -50.41 9.16 35.55
CA VAL A 187 -49.61 9.65 34.42
C VAL A 187 -50.16 10.99 33.95
N GLU A 188 -49.34 12.03 34.01
CA GLU A 188 -49.65 13.37 33.53
C GLU A 188 -48.85 13.66 32.26
N TYR A 189 -49.49 14.33 31.31
CA TYR A 189 -48.92 14.69 30.01
C TYR A 189 -48.64 16.19 29.98
N PHE A 190 -47.38 16.54 29.74
CA PHE A 190 -46.94 17.93 29.61
C PHE A 190 -46.47 18.19 28.19
N GLU A 191 -46.76 19.37 27.66
CA GLU A 191 -46.18 19.79 26.39
C GLU A 191 -44.66 19.86 26.51
N CYS A 192 -43.94 19.34 25.51
CA CYS A 192 -42.49 19.38 25.51
C CYS A 192 -42.01 20.80 25.19
N GLU A 193 -41.54 21.51 26.22
CA GLU A 193 -41.01 22.89 26.12
C GLU A 193 -39.93 23.04 25.05
N ARG A 194 -39.07 22.03 24.86
CA ARG A 194 -37.95 22.09 23.92
C ARG A 194 -38.42 22.25 22.47
N CYS A 195 -39.52 21.61 22.10
CA CYS A 195 -40.06 21.64 20.74
C CYS A 195 -41.42 22.35 20.65
N SER A 196 -41.88 22.97 21.74
CA SER A 196 -43.20 23.61 21.85
C SER A 196 -44.31 22.72 21.28
N GLY A 197 -44.37 21.47 21.77
CA GLY A 197 -45.43 20.52 21.39
C GLY A 197 -45.31 19.91 19.99
N LYS A 198 -44.40 20.39 19.13
CA LYS A 198 -44.31 19.94 17.72
C LYS A 198 -43.72 18.55 17.54
N GLY A 199 -43.00 18.04 18.55
CA GLY A 199 -42.25 16.78 18.47
C GLY A 199 -41.04 16.81 17.53
N ARG A 200 -40.84 17.89 16.76
CA ARG A 200 -39.76 18.04 15.80
C ARG A 200 -39.04 19.37 16.01
N LEU A 201 -37.76 19.39 15.67
CA LEU A 201 -36.89 20.56 15.72
C LEU A 201 -36.28 20.77 14.33
N THR A 202 -35.98 22.02 13.98
CA THR A 202 -35.14 22.31 12.83
C THR A 202 -33.80 21.59 12.99
N CYS A 203 -33.29 21.02 11.90
CA CYS A 203 -32.02 20.34 11.90
C CYS A 203 -30.91 21.30 12.37
N PRO A 204 -30.17 20.99 13.43
CA PRO A 204 -29.12 21.87 13.96
C PRO A 204 -27.87 21.91 13.06
N VAL A 205 -27.73 20.99 12.11
CA VAL A 205 -26.54 20.91 11.22
C VAL A 205 -26.73 21.76 9.97
N CYS A 206 -27.89 21.64 9.31
CA CYS A 206 -28.19 22.40 8.09
C CYS A 206 -29.08 23.62 8.34
N GLU A 207 -29.56 23.82 9.57
CA GLU A 207 -30.48 24.90 9.95
C GLU A 207 -31.75 24.96 9.09
N GLY A 208 -32.16 23.83 8.50
CA GLY A 208 -33.30 23.72 7.61
C GLY A 208 -32.99 23.90 6.12
N SER A 209 -31.74 24.19 5.74
CA SER A 209 -31.31 24.33 4.33
C SER A 209 -31.32 23.01 3.54
N LEU A 210 -31.50 21.87 4.24
CA LEU A 210 -31.47 20.50 3.72
C LEU A 210 -30.10 20.03 3.24
N LYS A 211 -29.15 20.95 3.11
CA LYS A 211 -27.84 20.74 2.52
C LYS A 211 -26.75 21.06 3.55
N GLU A 212 -25.63 20.37 3.44
CA GLU A 212 -24.44 20.70 4.19
C GLU A 212 -23.25 20.76 3.25
N VAL A 213 -22.33 21.68 3.53
CA VAL A 213 -21.06 21.79 2.84
C VAL A 213 -20.05 21.01 3.65
N SER A 214 -19.43 20.01 3.03
CA SER A 214 -18.34 19.27 3.65
C SER A 214 -17.12 19.25 2.74
N ALA A 215 -15.97 18.96 3.32
CA ALA A 215 -14.80 18.57 2.54
C ALA A 215 -15.17 17.44 1.57
N CYS A 216 -14.66 17.53 0.34
CA CYS A 216 -14.85 16.52 -0.67
C CYS A 216 -14.27 15.20 -0.17
N ARG A 217 -15.11 14.18 -0.03
CA ARG A 217 -14.73 12.87 0.50
C ARG A 217 -13.68 12.16 -0.37
N THR A 218 -13.72 12.38 -1.69
CA THR A 218 -12.79 11.77 -2.64
C THR A 218 -11.35 12.25 -2.45
N CYS A 219 -11.16 13.56 -2.19
CA CYS A 219 -9.82 14.14 -2.05
C CYS A 219 -9.49 14.59 -0.61
N GLY A 220 -10.37 14.33 0.36
CA GLY A 220 -10.20 14.78 1.75
C GLY A 220 -10.05 16.30 1.90
N GLY A 221 -10.64 17.09 0.99
CA GLY A 221 -10.52 18.55 0.98
C GLY A 221 -9.25 19.13 0.34
N SER A 222 -8.38 18.33 -0.27
CA SER A 222 -7.19 18.86 -0.97
C SER A 222 -7.51 19.54 -2.31
N GLY A 223 -8.63 19.16 -2.94
CA GLY A 223 -8.99 19.53 -4.32
C GLY A 223 -8.18 18.79 -5.39
N ARG A 224 -7.30 17.88 -4.99
CA ARG A 224 -6.31 17.23 -5.86
C ARG A 224 -6.21 15.74 -5.59
N LEU A 225 -5.92 14.94 -6.61
CA LEU A 225 -5.73 13.50 -6.53
C LEU A 225 -4.34 13.12 -7.04
N ALA A 226 -3.77 12.06 -6.46
CA ALA A 226 -2.52 11.49 -6.95
C ALA A 226 -2.72 10.94 -8.38
N SER A 227 -1.65 10.95 -9.17
CA SER A 227 -1.65 10.34 -10.50
C SER A 227 -0.37 9.56 -10.75
N GLU A 228 -0.35 8.82 -11.85
CA GLU A 228 0.83 8.04 -12.29
C GLU A 228 1.71 8.83 -13.27
N ASN A 229 1.30 10.04 -13.65
CA ASN A 229 2.06 10.87 -14.57
C ASN A 229 3.22 11.54 -13.81
N LEU A 230 4.44 11.43 -14.32
CA LEU A 230 5.57 12.17 -13.79
C LEU A 230 5.34 13.68 -13.95
N CYS A 231 5.77 14.45 -12.95
CA CYS A 231 5.68 15.89 -13.00
C CYS A 231 6.83 16.47 -13.83
N ASP A 232 6.50 17.37 -14.75
CA ASP A 232 7.43 18.22 -15.49
C ASP A 232 7.81 19.50 -14.73
N HIS A 233 7.21 19.72 -13.57
CA HIS A 233 7.32 20.93 -12.74
C HIS A 233 6.91 22.25 -13.44
N GLN A 234 6.17 22.16 -14.55
CA GLN A 234 5.67 23.32 -15.30
C GLN A 234 4.18 23.54 -15.06
N ALA A 235 3.77 24.79 -14.84
CA ALA A 235 2.34 25.10 -14.77
C ALA A 235 1.71 24.84 -16.15
N GLU A 236 0.55 24.16 -16.18
CA GLU A 236 -0.21 24.04 -17.43
C GLU A 236 -0.68 25.44 -17.85
N GLU A 237 -0.33 25.85 -19.07
CA GLU A 237 -0.92 27.05 -19.66
C GLU A 237 -2.41 26.79 -19.93
N PRO A 238 -3.29 27.77 -19.67
CA PRO A 238 -4.71 27.61 -19.94
C PRO A 238 -4.89 27.34 -21.44
N HIS A 239 -5.33 26.14 -21.77
CA HIS A 239 -5.74 25.81 -23.14
C HIS A 239 -6.98 26.64 -23.47
N ASP A 240 -6.77 27.70 -24.25
CA ASP A 240 -7.85 28.50 -24.84
C ASP A 240 -8.57 27.64 -25.87
N HIS A 241 -9.70 27.05 -25.48
CA HIS A 241 -10.60 26.39 -26.40
C HIS A 241 -11.40 27.48 -27.13
N SER A 242 -10.80 28.02 -28.20
CA SER A 242 -11.44 28.92 -29.17
C SER A 242 -12.50 28.20 -30.00
#